data_AF-A0A812ZW27-F1
#
_entry.id   AF-A0A812ZW27-F1
#
_cell.length_a   1.000
_cell.length_b   1.000
_cell.length_c   1.000
_cell.angle_alpha   90.00
_cell.angle_beta   90.00
_cell.angle_gamma   90.00
#
_symmetry.space_group_name_H-M   'P 1'
#
loop_
_entity.id
_entity.type
_entity.pdbx_description
1 polymer ?
#
loop_
_entity_poly.entity_id
_entity_poly.type
_entity_poly.pdbx_seq_one_letter_code
_entity_poly.pdbx_strand_id
1 'polypeptide(L)'
;MDIEDLAKLAGQFDGSTLVAPRTLQEVVSTGNCMGCGICESIVGSDFIKMEVIPPRRRMRPVFLKEAPPDRVAKAVAACPGAQVGGLPGWRPSSGLEAFVGQAKSIQKGFASDPEIRFKAAAAGGLTSLSIHMIESGQVKFVLHVKACAMYDDIATQGSKLSFSRAEVFEGRGSRYGPVAPLKSLEDALARAEPFALVAKPCDINAVRNYALVDMRVDEFCKCMMTISCGTYADNECVDRFLGNRHIANEDVEEWRWRGHGCPGPCPYVKTKDGREASLDYVDYWFLNGVDSGPLTYQWRCKMCADFIGYQADVVVMDCWPGGTPERKSEITEARKHEWDGWVLIIARTDRGHDVVESAKAAGLLSLAPAESTEVLTTQPHQARRAGSNFIRRTAHAQLGQPLTALDPAAAARVARWALDKSFMDEVLRTGKPAPEAPEAAEELRALLGSEAEPWAEALLQLPQEHLAYHWDNYKGAKKRLERGDAVEAAKKQDLRNNFCKEGVARAKLREVDSSGAGKVTAIQDFPALVVAQQGAACRRLQACSPGNSKHRHGLGVAA
;
A
#
# COMPACT_ATOMS: atom_id res chain seq x y z
N MET A 1 26.36 -12.41 12.92
CA MET A 1 25.57 -11.30 13.49
C MET A 1 24.32 -11.91 14.07
N ASP A 2 24.15 -11.75 15.38
CA ASP A 2 22.93 -12.18 16.03
C ASP A 2 21.77 -11.18 15.77
N ILE A 3 20.64 -11.39 16.44
CA ILE A 3 19.44 -10.57 16.32
C ILE A 3 19.67 -9.14 16.83
N GLU A 4 20.46 -8.99 17.89
CA GLU A 4 20.77 -7.69 18.48
C GLU A 4 21.78 -6.94 17.64
N ASP A 5 22.73 -7.63 17.00
CA ASP A 5 23.61 -7.07 15.97
C ASP A 5 22.79 -6.62 14.77
N LEU A 6 21.94 -7.47 14.19
CA LEU A 6 21.09 -7.11 13.04
C LEU A 6 20.07 -6.01 13.36
N ALA A 7 19.54 -5.97 14.58
CA ALA A 7 18.65 -4.92 15.05
C ALA A 7 19.41 -3.63 15.44
N LYS A 8 20.68 -3.71 15.84
CA LYS A 8 21.59 -2.56 15.97
C LYS A 8 22.06 -2.07 14.62
N LEU A 9 22.23 -2.93 13.62
CA LEU A 9 22.55 -2.60 12.24
C LEU A 9 21.36 -1.99 11.51
N ALA A 10 20.16 -2.54 11.73
CA ALA A 10 18.91 -1.95 11.27
C ALA A 10 18.49 -0.74 12.11
N GLY A 11 18.93 -0.68 13.37
CA GLY A 11 18.82 0.46 14.29
C GLY A 11 19.95 1.48 14.16
N GLN A 12 20.96 1.19 13.34
CA GLN A 12 21.99 2.08 12.77
C GLN A 12 21.54 2.61 11.40
N PHE A 13 20.30 2.32 10.99
CA PHE A 13 19.44 3.46 10.67
C PHE A 13 19.09 4.17 11.97
N ASP A 14 20.08 4.73 12.64
CA ASP A 14 19.82 5.50 13.84
C ASP A 14 18.83 6.60 13.45
N GLY A 15 17.97 7.01 14.37
CA GLY A 15 17.02 8.09 14.11
C GLY A 15 17.68 9.42 13.71
N SER A 16 18.99 9.49 13.45
CA SER A 16 19.70 10.67 12.93
C SER A 16 19.64 10.78 11.40
N THR A 17 19.50 9.67 10.66
CA THR A 17 19.45 9.69 9.17
C THR A 17 18.10 9.28 8.56
N LEU A 18 17.26 8.51 9.27
CA LEU A 18 15.89 8.25 8.85
C LEU A 18 14.95 9.39 9.24
N VAL A 19 14.58 10.21 8.24
CA VAL A 19 13.50 11.18 8.42
C VAL A 19 12.16 10.44 8.28
N ALA A 20 11.63 9.89 9.37
CA ALA A 20 10.26 9.41 9.33
C ALA A 20 9.28 10.59 9.18
N PRO A 21 8.20 10.47 8.37
CA PRO A 21 7.16 11.49 8.34
C PRO A 21 6.58 11.70 9.74
N ARG A 22 6.62 12.94 10.24
CA ARG A 22 6.11 13.35 11.55
C ARG A 22 4.70 13.93 11.45
N THR A 23 4.27 14.32 10.25
CA THR A 23 2.92 14.85 9.99
C THR A 23 2.21 14.07 8.90
N LEU A 24 0.87 14.15 8.87
CA LEU A 24 0.07 13.55 7.80
C LEU A 24 0.38 14.18 6.43
N GLN A 25 0.71 15.47 6.41
CA GLN A 25 1.09 16.20 5.21
C GLN A 25 2.41 15.67 4.64
N GLU A 26 3.41 15.43 5.48
CA GLU A 26 4.67 14.80 5.08
C GLU A 26 4.43 13.38 4.54
N VAL A 27 3.56 12.58 5.16
CA VAL A 27 3.21 11.25 4.64
C VAL A 27 2.67 11.34 3.21
N VAL A 28 1.85 12.36 2.92
CA VAL A 28 1.28 12.57 1.58
C VAL A 28 2.33 13.07 0.60
N SER A 29 3.05 14.15 0.94
CA SER A 29 4.00 14.82 0.04
C SER A 29 5.21 13.94 -0.32
N THR A 30 5.57 13.01 0.57
CA THR A 30 6.69 12.06 0.36
C THR A 30 6.26 10.76 -0.33
N GLY A 31 4.99 10.66 -0.74
CA GLY A 31 4.46 9.48 -1.45
C GLY A 31 4.25 8.25 -0.57
N ASN A 32 4.25 8.41 0.76
CA ASN A 32 4.02 7.35 1.75
C ASN A 32 2.53 7.15 2.09
N CYS A 33 1.61 7.95 1.54
CA CYS A 33 0.17 7.74 1.73
C CYS A 33 -0.39 6.69 0.74
N MET A 34 -1.11 5.68 1.24
CA MET A 34 -1.89 4.74 0.41
C MET A 34 -3.36 5.11 0.27
N GLY A 35 -3.85 6.06 1.07
CA GLY A 35 -5.27 6.43 1.07
C GLY A 35 -6.18 5.54 1.93
N CYS A 36 -5.68 4.95 3.02
CA CYS A 36 -6.49 4.01 3.84
C CYS A 36 -7.68 4.67 4.57
N GLY A 37 -7.62 5.97 4.84
CA GLY A 37 -8.70 6.73 5.49
C GLY A 37 -8.69 6.77 7.01
N ILE A 38 -7.71 6.15 7.68
CA ILE A 38 -7.62 6.15 9.15
C ILE A 38 -7.58 7.57 9.75
N CYS A 39 -6.96 8.51 9.03
CA CYS A 39 -6.87 9.92 9.46
C CYS A 39 -8.21 10.65 9.42
N GLU A 40 -9.05 10.43 8.41
CA GLU A 40 -10.43 10.96 8.41
C GLU A 40 -11.24 10.35 9.55
N SER A 41 -11.08 9.05 9.80
CA SER A 41 -11.81 8.35 10.87
C SER A 41 -11.48 8.93 12.25
N ILE A 42 -10.20 9.04 12.60
CA ILE A 42 -9.75 9.49 13.93
C ILE A 42 -9.98 11.00 14.13
N VAL A 43 -9.69 11.81 13.10
CA VAL A 43 -9.72 13.27 13.24
C VAL A 43 -11.14 13.82 13.07
N GLY A 44 -11.92 13.21 12.18
CA GLY A 44 -13.26 13.63 11.78
C GLY A 44 -13.29 14.27 10.39
N SER A 45 -14.36 13.99 9.65
CA SER A 45 -14.60 14.44 8.27
C SER A 45 -14.68 15.95 8.11
N ASP A 46 -15.01 16.67 9.18
CA ASP A 46 -14.99 18.14 9.20
C ASP A 46 -13.57 18.70 9.00
N PHE A 47 -12.53 17.96 9.38
CA PHE A 47 -11.14 18.43 9.36
C PHE A 47 -10.33 17.79 8.23
N ILE A 48 -10.52 16.48 8.04
CA ILE A 48 -9.81 15.71 7.02
C ILE A 48 -10.84 14.88 6.27
N LYS A 49 -10.89 15.02 4.94
CA LYS A 49 -11.79 14.25 4.10
C LYS A 49 -11.00 13.47 3.06
N MET A 50 -11.28 12.19 2.93
CA MET A 50 -10.66 11.36 1.89
C MET A 50 -11.37 11.60 0.56
N GLU A 51 -10.59 11.96 -0.46
CA GLU A 51 -11.08 12.23 -1.81
C GLU A 51 -10.18 11.60 -2.87
N VAL A 52 -10.74 11.36 -4.06
CA VAL A 52 -9.99 10.91 -5.24
C VAL A 52 -9.36 12.13 -5.91
N ILE A 53 -8.03 12.22 -5.89
CA ILE A 53 -7.32 13.42 -6.38
C ILE A 53 -6.67 13.18 -7.76
N PRO A 54 -6.99 14.01 -8.79
CA PRO A 54 -6.30 14.02 -10.09
C PRO A 54 -4.80 14.41 -10.00
N PRO A 55 -3.96 14.12 -11.02
CA PRO A 55 -4.31 13.56 -12.32
C PRO A 55 -4.39 12.03 -12.32
N ARG A 56 -3.73 11.36 -11.36
CA ARG A 56 -3.71 9.89 -11.26
C ARG A 56 -4.89 9.31 -10.48
N ARG A 57 -5.84 10.14 -10.04
CA ARG A 57 -7.08 9.74 -9.34
C ARG A 57 -6.81 8.78 -8.20
N ARG A 58 -6.01 9.25 -7.24
CA ARG A 58 -5.62 8.48 -6.05
C ARG A 58 -6.41 8.92 -4.83
N MET A 59 -6.79 7.98 -3.97
CA MET A 59 -7.39 8.29 -2.67
C MET A 59 -6.38 9.01 -1.78
N ARG A 60 -6.67 10.24 -1.37
CA ARG A 60 -5.81 11.06 -0.51
C ARG A 60 -6.63 11.90 0.48
N PRO A 61 -6.07 12.23 1.65
CA PRO A 61 -6.70 13.17 2.56
C PRO A 61 -6.62 14.59 1.98
N VAL A 62 -7.73 15.31 2.07
CA VAL A 62 -7.86 16.75 1.88
C VAL A 62 -7.99 17.38 3.27
N PHE A 63 -7.08 18.29 3.59
CA PHE A 63 -7.05 18.98 4.88
C PHE A 63 -7.90 20.25 4.79
N LEU A 64 -9.08 20.22 5.39
CA LEU A 64 -10.11 21.27 5.26
C LEU A 64 -9.87 22.44 6.22
N LYS A 65 -9.52 22.13 7.47
CA LYS A 65 -9.25 23.09 8.55
C LYS A 65 -8.21 22.53 9.50
N GLU A 66 -7.67 23.40 10.36
CA GLU A 66 -6.77 22.99 11.43
C GLU A 66 -7.49 22.04 12.39
N ALA A 67 -6.87 20.89 12.63
CA ALA A 67 -7.42 19.80 13.41
C ALA A 67 -6.92 19.83 14.86
N PRO A 68 -7.71 19.32 15.83
CA PRO A 68 -7.26 19.20 17.21
C PRO A 68 -5.93 18.44 17.31
N PRO A 69 -4.88 18.99 17.96
CA PRO A 69 -3.55 18.40 17.98
C PRO A 69 -3.50 16.97 18.54
N ASP A 70 -4.33 16.66 19.54
CA ASP A 70 -4.46 15.34 20.14
C ASP A 70 -4.97 14.29 19.12
N ARG A 71 -5.97 14.64 18.32
CA ARG A 71 -6.51 13.76 17.27
C ARG A 71 -5.51 13.57 16.14
N VAL A 72 -4.79 14.63 15.76
CA VAL A 72 -3.73 14.56 14.75
C VAL A 72 -2.60 13.64 15.23
N ALA A 73 -2.15 13.77 16.48
CA ALA A 73 -1.12 12.92 17.05
C ALA A 73 -1.54 11.44 17.03
N LYS A 74 -2.78 11.13 17.43
CA LYS A 74 -3.35 9.77 17.31
C LYS A 74 -3.40 9.28 15.86
N ALA A 75 -3.82 10.12 14.93
CA ALA A 75 -3.90 9.76 13.50
C ALA A 75 -2.52 9.52 12.87
N VAL A 76 -1.49 10.28 13.27
CA VAL A 76 -0.09 10.04 12.87
C VAL A 76 0.41 8.73 13.47
N ALA A 77 0.15 8.48 14.76
CA ALA A 77 0.52 7.22 15.40
C ALA A 77 -0.13 6.01 14.69
N ALA A 78 -1.41 6.10 14.30
CA ALA A 78 -2.07 5.05 13.54
C ALA A 78 -1.64 4.98 12.06
N CYS A 79 -0.96 5.99 11.51
CA CYS A 79 -0.75 6.09 10.07
C CYS A 79 0.23 5.01 9.55
N PRO A 80 -0.20 4.14 8.63
CA PRO A 80 0.68 3.10 8.07
C PRO A 80 1.72 3.68 7.10
N GLY A 81 1.60 4.96 6.73
CA GLY A 81 2.60 5.69 5.98
C GLY A 81 3.68 6.32 6.86
N ALA A 82 3.38 6.54 8.14
CA ALA A 82 4.33 7.03 9.14
C ALA A 82 5.09 5.87 9.79
N GLN A 83 4.40 4.78 10.16
CA GLN A 83 5.02 3.61 10.76
C GLN A 83 4.35 2.28 10.38
N VAL A 84 5.12 1.19 10.39
CA VAL A 84 4.68 -0.20 10.13
C VAL A 84 5.08 -1.06 11.31
N GLY A 85 4.11 -1.75 11.91
CA GLY A 85 4.33 -2.53 13.11
C GLY A 85 3.04 -2.83 13.89
N GLY A 86 3.22 -3.10 15.17
CA GLY A 86 2.14 -3.11 16.17
C GLY A 86 1.61 -4.47 16.58
N LEU A 87 1.96 -5.55 15.88
CA LEU A 87 1.70 -6.91 16.37
C LEU A 87 2.78 -7.32 17.39
N PRO A 88 2.40 -7.60 18.65
CA PRO A 88 3.36 -8.04 19.66
C PRO A 88 3.84 -9.48 19.43
N GLY A 89 4.93 -9.85 20.09
CA GLY A 89 5.37 -11.25 20.20
C GLY A 89 6.08 -11.80 18.97
N TRP A 90 6.41 -10.96 17.98
CA TRP A 90 7.24 -11.37 16.84
C TRP A 90 8.63 -11.80 17.30
N ARG A 91 9.13 -12.89 16.73
CA ARG A 91 10.50 -13.36 16.92
C ARG A 91 11.22 -13.47 15.57
N PRO A 92 12.52 -13.13 15.52
CA PRO A 92 13.30 -13.36 14.32
C PRO A 92 13.41 -14.84 13.97
N SER A 93 13.29 -15.13 12.68
CA SER A 93 13.40 -16.46 12.09
C SER A 93 14.52 -16.49 11.02
N SER A 94 14.90 -17.67 10.55
CA SER A 94 15.92 -17.86 9.51
C SER A 94 15.38 -18.65 8.33
N GLY A 95 16.06 -18.57 7.19
CA GLY A 95 15.66 -19.26 5.97
C GLY A 95 14.29 -18.84 5.47
N LEU A 96 13.48 -19.80 5.02
CA LEU A 96 12.16 -19.51 4.45
C LEU A 96 11.17 -18.92 5.45
N GLU A 97 11.35 -19.21 6.74
CA GLU A 97 10.56 -18.58 7.79
C GLU A 97 10.88 -17.08 7.91
N ALA A 98 12.06 -16.61 7.49
CA ALA A 98 12.36 -15.18 7.43
C ALA A 98 11.46 -14.48 6.40
N PHE A 99 11.10 -15.18 5.32
CA PHE A 99 10.15 -14.70 4.31
C PHE A 99 8.70 -14.83 4.75
N VAL A 100 8.25 -16.03 5.15
CA VAL A 100 6.83 -16.24 5.50
C VAL A 100 6.45 -15.51 6.80
N GLY A 101 7.45 -15.28 7.66
CA GLY A 101 7.29 -14.76 9.01
C GLY A 101 6.69 -15.81 9.95
N GLN A 102 6.59 -15.44 11.22
CA GLN A 102 5.97 -16.29 12.23
C GLN A 102 4.53 -16.65 11.85
N ALA A 103 4.22 -17.95 11.96
CA ALA A 103 2.92 -18.53 11.72
C ALA A 103 2.63 -19.59 12.79
N LYS A 104 1.38 -19.65 13.24
CA LYS A 104 0.83 -20.74 14.07
C LYS A 104 0.49 -21.95 13.22
N SER A 105 0.02 -21.72 12.00
CA SER A 105 -0.25 -22.76 11.00
C SER A 105 -0.23 -22.18 9.59
N ILE A 106 0.21 -23.00 8.63
CA ILE A 106 0.08 -22.74 7.20
C ILE A 106 -0.78 -23.88 6.63
N GLN A 107 -1.84 -23.54 5.92
CA GLN A 107 -2.79 -24.50 5.36
C GLN A 107 -3.12 -24.16 3.93
N LYS A 108 -3.35 -25.18 3.10
CA LYS A 108 -3.80 -25.03 1.72
C LYS A 108 -5.18 -25.63 1.55
N GLY A 109 -6.03 -24.97 0.76
CA GLY A 109 -7.32 -25.52 0.43
C GLY A 109 -8.27 -24.54 -0.22
N PHE A 110 -9.56 -24.71 0.05
CA PHE A 110 -10.64 -23.96 -0.58
C PHE A 110 -11.93 -23.97 0.25
N ALA A 111 -12.85 -23.07 -0.07
CA ALA A 111 -14.22 -23.06 0.45
C ALA A 111 -14.97 -24.33 0.06
N SER A 112 -15.59 -25.00 1.04
CA SER A 112 -16.36 -26.22 0.80
C SER A 112 -17.66 -25.95 0.05
N ASP A 113 -18.22 -24.74 0.17
CA ASP A 113 -19.36 -24.28 -0.62
C ASP A 113 -18.91 -24.04 -2.08
N PRO A 114 -19.42 -24.81 -3.06
CA PRO A 114 -19.01 -24.68 -4.45
C PRO A 114 -19.33 -23.32 -5.07
N GLU A 115 -20.41 -22.66 -4.63
CA GLU A 115 -20.79 -21.34 -5.12
C GLU A 115 -19.82 -20.28 -4.61
N ILE A 116 -19.44 -20.36 -3.33
CA ILE A 116 -18.40 -19.48 -2.76
C ILE A 116 -17.08 -19.71 -3.47
N ARG A 117 -16.67 -20.97 -3.63
CA ARG A 117 -15.42 -21.30 -4.31
C ARG A 117 -15.38 -20.76 -5.74
N PHE A 118 -16.47 -20.92 -6.48
CA PHE A 118 -16.53 -20.49 -7.87
C PHE A 118 -16.60 -18.97 -8.02
N LYS A 119 -17.43 -18.28 -7.22
CA LYS A 119 -17.71 -16.84 -7.41
C LYS A 119 -16.76 -15.91 -6.65
N ALA A 120 -15.95 -16.41 -5.71
CA ALA A 120 -14.92 -15.60 -5.06
C ALA A 120 -13.74 -15.31 -6.00
N ALA A 121 -12.87 -14.35 -5.66
CA ALA A 121 -11.73 -13.98 -6.51
C ALA A 121 -10.73 -15.13 -6.73
N ALA A 122 -10.66 -16.01 -5.75
CA ALA A 122 -9.87 -17.23 -5.70
C ALA A 122 -10.76 -18.31 -5.07
N ALA A 123 -10.21 -19.20 -4.25
CA ALA A 123 -10.97 -20.31 -3.68
C ALA A 123 -11.83 -19.99 -2.43
N GLY A 124 -12.22 -18.72 -2.22
CA GLY A 124 -13.23 -18.37 -1.21
C GLY A 124 -12.78 -18.26 0.26
N GLY A 125 -11.48 -18.35 0.57
CA GLY A 125 -10.97 -18.39 1.95
C GLY A 125 -11.47 -17.26 2.87
N LEU A 126 -11.26 -15.98 2.50
CA LEU A 126 -11.71 -14.84 3.32
C LEU A 126 -13.23 -14.78 3.47
N THR A 127 -13.96 -15.11 2.40
CA THR A 127 -15.43 -15.13 2.41
C THR A 127 -15.93 -16.17 3.40
N SER A 128 -15.43 -17.41 3.34
CA SER A 128 -15.80 -18.49 4.27
C SER A 128 -15.43 -18.18 5.71
N LEU A 129 -14.25 -17.63 5.98
CA LEU A 129 -13.84 -17.24 7.34
C LEU A 129 -14.75 -16.13 7.89
N SER A 130 -15.05 -15.12 7.08
CA SER A 130 -15.93 -14.01 7.47
C SER A 130 -17.35 -14.47 7.76
N ILE A 131 -17.88 -15.38 6.93
CA ILE A 131 -19.19 -16.02 7.15
C ILE A 131 -19.18 -16.84 8.44
N HIS A 132 -18.17 -17.68 8.65
CA HIS A 132 -18.03 -18.51 9.85
C HIS A 132 -18.06 -17.66 11.12
N MET A 133 -17.31 -16.56 11.16
CA MET A 133 -17.26 -15.71 12.34
C MET A 133 -18.62 -15.08 12.69
N ILE A 134 -19.45 -14.76 11.68
CA ILE A 134 -20.83 -14.27 11.91
C ILE A 134 -21.73 -15.41 12.34
N GLU A 135 -21.78 -16.52 11.59
CA GLU A 135 -22.70 -17.63 11.82
C GLU A 135 -22.43 -18.34 13.16
N SER A 136 -21.17 -18.42 13.59
CA SER A 136 -20.78 -18.96 14.91
C SER A 136 -20.96 -17.96 16.06
N GLY A 137 -21.33 -16.71 15.78
CA GLY A 137 -21.54 -15.67 16.79
C GLY A 137 -20.26 -15.07 17.39
N GLN A 138 -19.08 -15.38 16.83
CA GLN A 138 -17.80 -14.80 17.27
C GLN A 138 -17.74 -13.28 17.05
N VAL A 139 -18.44 -12.79 16.03
CA VAL A 139 -18.60 -11.36 15.74
C VAL A 139 -20.04 -11.04 15.35
N LYS A 140 -20.45 -9.79 15.54
CA LYS A 140 -21.74 -9.26 15.08
C LYS A 140 -21.71 -8.85 13.61
N PHE A 141 -20.57 -8.37 13.13
CA PHE A 141 -20.42 -7.95 11.75
C PHE A 141 -18.97 -8.02 11.26
N VAL A 142 -18.82 -7.91 9.95
CA VAL A 142 -17.54 -7.79 9.26
C VAL A 142 -17.43 -6.40 8.64
N LEU A 143 -16.36 -5.68 8.96
CA LEU A 143 -15.97 -4.42 8.33
C LEU A 143 -15.06 -4.73 7.13
N HIS A 144 -15.50 -4.40 5.92
CA HIS A 144 -14.76 -4.70 4.68
C HIS A 144 -15.20 -3.82 3.51
N VAL A 145 -14.45 -3.84 2.41
CA VAL A 145 -14.81 -3.12 1.19
C VAL A 145 -15.71 -3.98 0.32
N LYS A 146 -16.98 -3.59 0.17
CA LYS A 146 -17.92 -4.22 -0.78
C LYS A 146 -17.68 -3.75 -2.21
N ALA A 147 -18.16 -4.53 -3.18
CA ALA A 147 -18.25 -4.08 -4.57
C ALA A 147 -19.31 -2.98 -4.71
N CYS A 148 -19.11 -2.07 -5.67
CA CYS A 148 -20.14 -1.14 -6.14
C CYS A 148 -20.07 -1.12 -7.68
N ALA A 149 -21.21 -0.87 -8.33
CA ALA A 149 -21.28 -0.73 -9.78
C ALA A 149 -20.44 0.45 -10.28
N MET A 150 -20.49 1.56 -9.55
CA MET A 150 -19.81 2.80 -9.88
C MET A 150 -18.47 2.85 -9.17
N TYR A 151 -17.38 2.95 -9.93
CA TYR A 151 -16.04 2.93 -9.34
C TYR A 151 -15.74 4.15 -8.48
N ASP A 152 -16.30 5.31 -8.84
CA ASP A 152 -16.20 6.54 -8.04
C ASP A 152 -16.94 6.42 -6.69
N ASP A 153 -18.00 5.62 -6.64
CA ASP A 153 -18.71 5.34 -5.40
C ASP A 153 -17.87 4.42 -4.49
N ILE A 154 -17.17 3.43 -5.04
CA ILE A 154 -16.23 2.59 -4.25
C ILE A 154 -15.17 3.48 -3.59
N ALA A 155 -14.65 4.45 -4.35
CA ALA A 155 -13.62 5.32 -3.85
C ALA A 155 -14.13 6.25 -2.74
N THR A 156 -15.33 6.80 -2.89
CA THR A 156 -15.88 7.78 -1.96
C THR A 156 -16.57 7.18 -0.74
N GLN A 157 -17.12 5.97 -0.83
CA GLN A 157 -17.94 5.35 0.23
C GLN A 157 -17.16 4.51 1.25
N GLY A 158 -15.90 4.17 0.99
CA GLY A 158 -15.06 3.43 1.95
C GLY A 158 -15.54 1.99 2.21
N SER A 159 -15.38 1.52 3.44
CA SER A 159 -15.82 0.20 3.91
C SER A 159 -17.31 0.17 4.27
N LYS A 160 -17.93 -1.01 4.16
CA LYS A 160 -19.30 -1.31 4.62
C LYS A 160 -19.26 -2.36 5.73
N LEU A 161 -20.36 -2.45 6.46
CA LEU A 161 -20.62 -3.51 7.43
C LEU A 161 -21.43 -4.63 6.77
N SER A 162 -21.09 -5.88 7.05
CA SER A 162 -21.91 -7.04 6.73
C SER A 162 -22.30 -7.78 7.99
N PHE A 163 -23.59 -8.03 8.18
CA PHE A 163 -24.19 -8.68 9.36
C PHE A 163 -24.65 -10.12 9.09
N SER A 164 -24.57 -10.58 7.85
CA SER A 164 -25.10 -11.87 7.42
C SER A 164 -24.25 -12.54 6.36
N ARG A 165 -24.44 -13.86 6.19
CA ARG A 165 -23.83 -14.64 5.11
C ARG A 165 -24.05 -13.98 3.75
N ALA A 166 -25.29 -13.60 3.46
CA ALA A 166 -25.68 -12.99 2.19
C ALA A 166 -24.92 -11.67 1.95
N GLU A 167 -24.83 -10.80 2.96
CA GLU A 167 -24.11 -9.53 2.85
C GLU A 167 -22.60 -9.70 2.73
N VAL A 168 -22.00 -10.70 3.39
CA VAL A 168 -20.58 -11.02 3.19
C VAL A 168 -20.35 -11.55 1.77
N PHE A 169 -21.22 -12.45 1.32
CA PHE A 169 -21.14 -13.05 0.00
C PHE A 169 -21.32 -12.03 -1.12
N GLU A 170 -22.25 -11.09 -0.99
CA GLU A 170 -22.41 -9.93 -1.89
C GLU A 170 -21.12 -9.10 -1.97
N GLY A 171 -20.44 -8.94 -0.84
CA GLY A 171 -19.15 -8.28 -0.73
C GLY A 171 -17.94 -9.13 -1.13
N ARG A 172 -18.08 -10.26 -1.83
CA ARG A 172 -16.94 -11.09 -2.29
C ARG A 172 -16.19 -10.49 -3.50
N GLY A 173 -14.95 -10.91 -3.69
CA GLY A 173 -14.15 -10.57 -4.88
C GLY A 173 -13.06 -9.53 -4.61
N SER A 174 -12.16 -9.34 -5.58
CA SER A 174 -11.08 -8.35 -5.46
C SER A 174 -11.55 -6.94 -5.82
N ARG A 175 -10.86 -5.93 -5.28
CA ARG A 175 -11.06 -4.52 -5.63
C ARG A 175 -9.71 -3.88 -5.91
N TYR A 176 -9.42 -3.67 -7.19
CA TYR A 176 -8.20 -3.00 -7.64
C TYR A 176 -8.53 -1.51 -7.87
N GLY A 177 -8.49 -0.72 -6.80
CA GLY A 177 -8.79 0.71 -6.89
C GLY A 177 -8.75 1.47 -5.57
N PRO A 178 -8.66 2.82 -5.62
CA PRO A 178 -8.67 3.75 -4.51
C PRO A 178 -9.94 3.52 -3.71
N VAL A 179 -9.76 3.28 -2.43
CA VAL A 179 -10.81 3.15 -1.45
C VAL A 179 -10.19 3.55 -0.12
N ALA A 180 -10.98 4.20 0.73
CA ALA A 180 -10.63 4.53 2.10
C ALA A 180 -11.24 3.48 3.07
N PRO A 181 -10.68 2.26 3.17
CA PRO A 181 -11.28 1.14 3.91
C PRO A 181 -11.38 1.35 5.42
N LEU A 182 -10.69 2.35 5.96
CA LEU A 182 -10.68 2.65 7.40
C LEU A 182 -11.38 3.96 7.73
N LYS A 183 -12.00 4.63 6.76
CA LYS A 183 -12.73 5.90 6.97
C LYS A 183 -13.81 5.77 8.04
N SER A 184 -14.49 4.63 8.11
CA SER A 184 -15.58 4.33 9.06
C SER A 184 -15.15 3.44 10.22
N LEU A 185 -13.85 3.37 10.55
CA LEU A 185 -13.38 2.56 11.67
C LEU A 185 -13.89 3.07 13.03
N GLU A 186 -13.85 4.38 13.27
CA GLU A 186 -14.43 4.98 14.49
C GLU A 186 -15.92 4.70 14.62
N ASP A 187 -16.68 4.74 13.52
CA ASP A 187 -18.10 4.40 13.52
C ASP A 187 -18.31 2.94 13.92
N ALA A 188 -17.47 2.02 13.43
CA ALA A 188 -17.52 0.60 13.80
C ALA A 188 -17.17 0.39 15.28
N LEU A 189 -16.15 1.08 15.80
CA LEU A 189 -15.76 1.02 17.21
C LEU A 189 -16.83 1.61 18.14
N ALA A 190 -17.50 2.69 17.71
CA ALA A 190 -18.57 3.34 18.46
C ALA A 190 -19.80 2.44 18.68
N ARG A 191 -19.96 1.37 17.89
CA ARG A 191 -21.03 0.37 18.09
C ARG A 191 -20.82 -0.47 19.34
N ALA A 192 -19.60 -0.53 19.89
CA ALA A 192 -19.25 -1.37 21.03
C ALA A 192 -19.67 -2.85 20.85
N GLU A 193 -19.56 -3.36 19.62
CA GLU A 193 -19.92 -4.71 19.22
C GLU A 193 -18.68 -5.43 18.65
N PRO A 194 -18.52 -6.73 18.90
CA PRO A 194 -17.41 -7.48 18.34
C PRO A 194 -17.51 -7.55 16.81
N PHE A 195 -16.42 -7.26 16.11
CA PHE A 195 -16.35 -7.29 14.65
C PHE A 195 -15.06 -7.94 14.13
N ALA A 196 -15.10 -8.41 12.89
CA ALA A 196 -13.89 -8.78 12.15
C ALA A 196 -13.59 -7.74 11.07
N LEU A 197 -12.31 -7.55 10.76
CA LEU A 197 -11.84 -6.64 9.72
C LEU A 197 -11.25 -7.44 8.56
N VAL A 198 -11.69 -7.16 7.33
CA VAL A 198 -11.04 -7.64 6.11
C VAL A 198 -10.52 -6.44 5.32
N ALA A 199 -9.19 -6.30 5.23
CA ALA A 199 -8.56 -5.19 4.53
C ALA A 199 -7.20 -5.58 3.94
N LYS A 200 -6.49 -4.66 3.27
CA LYS A 200 -5.15 -4.94 2.72
C LYS A 200 -4.11 -4.89 3.85
N PRO A 201 -2.90 -5.47 3.66
CA PRO A 201 -1.88 -5.48 4.71
C PRO A 201 -1.58 -4.10 5.31
N CYS A 202 -1.45 -3.08 4.46
CA CYS A 202 -1.20 -1.71 4.91
C CYS A 202 -2.34 -1.10 5.73
N ASP A 203 -3.57 -1.55 5.54
CA ASP A 203 -4.71 -1.10 6.33
C ASP A 203 -4.71 -1.81 7.70
N ILE A 204 -4.40 -3.11 7.72
CA ILE A 204 -4.19 -3.87 8.96
C ILE A 204 -3.07 -3.25 9.82
N ASN A 205 -1.96 -2.83 9.19
CA ASN A 205 -0.90 -2.09 9.88
C ASN A 205 -1.45 -0.84 10.59
N ALA A 206 -2.36 -0.10 9.94
CA ALA A 206 -2.94 1.10 10.54
C ALA A 206 -3.75 0.76 11.79
N VAL A 207 -4.57 -0.29 11.71
CA VAL A 207 -5.43 -0.72 12.83
C VAL A 207 -4.61 -1.33 13.97
N ARG A 208 -3.53 -2.05 13.67
CA ARG A 208 -2.58 -2.53 14.69
C ARG A 208 -1.87 -1.40 15.40
N ASN A 209 -1.37 -0.41 14.66
CA ASN A 209 -0.81 0.79 15.28
C ASN A 209 -1.85 1.54 16.11
N TYR A 210 -3.11 1.58 15.65
CA TYR A 210 -4.19 2.25 16.37
C TYR A 210 -4.54 1.56 17.68
N ALA A 211 -4.49 0.22 17.72
CA ALA A 211 -4.69 -0.56 18.94
C ALA A 211 -3.72 -0.18 20.08
N LEU A 212 -2.51 0.29 19.75
CA LEU A 212 -1.53 0.75 20.73
C LEU A 212 -1.94 2.05 21.45
N VAL A 213 -2.88 2.82 20.88
CA VAL A 213 -3.32 4.12 21.42
C VAL A 213 -4.83 4.19 21.69
N ASP A 214 -5.59 3.18 21.27
CA ASP A 214 -7.02 3.05 21.54
C ASP A 214 -7.41 1.58 21.80
N MET A 215 -7.67 1.27 23.07
CA MET A 215 -7.97 -0.10 23.53
C MET A 215 -9.26 -0.68 22.95
N ARG A 216 -10.18 0.14 22.43
CA ARG A 216 -11.42 -0.33 21.80
C ARG A 216 -11.14 -1.23 20.61
N VAL A 217 -10.00 -1.05 19.94
CA VAL A 217 -9.60 -1.91 18.83
C VAL A 217 -9.39 -3.35 19.32
N ASP A 218 -8.63 -3.55 20.41
CA ASP A 218 -8.40 -4.89 20.96
C ASP A 218 -9.65 -5.47 21.62
N GLU A 219 -10.49 -4.60 22.19
CA GLU A 219 -11.76 -4.98 22.79
C GLU A 219 -12.77 -5.47 21.74
N PHE A 220 -12.94 -4.77 20.62
CA PHE A 220 -14.02 -5.05 19.66
C PHE A 220 -13.56 -5.72 18.36
N CYS A 221 -12.36 -5.44 17.84
CA CYS A 221 -11.87 -6.09 16.62
C CYS A 221 -11.34 -7.49 16.96
N LYS A 222 -12.18 -8.51 16.78
CA LYS A 222 -11.91 -9.90 17.18
C LYS A 222 -11.08 -10.70 16.18
N CYS A 223 -10.91 -10.23 14.95
CA CYS A 223 -10.00 -10.84 13.98
C CYS A 223 -9.68 -9.85 12.84
N MET A 224 -8.40 -9.70 12.53
CA MET A 224 -7.88 -8.91 11.41
C MET A 224 -7.40 -9.84 10.31
N MET A 225 -8.15 -9.91 9.22
CA MET A 225 -7.88 -10.77 8.08
C MET A 225 -7.42 -9.96 6.86
N THR A 226 -6.46 -10.49 6.11
CA THR A 226 -5.93 -9.82 4.93
C THR A 226 -5.63 -10.78 3.79
N ILE A 227 -5.42 -10.22 2.61
CA ILE A 227 -4.76 -10.88 1.49
C ILE A 227 -3.23 -10.70 1.54
N SER A 228 -2.49 -11.52 0.79
CA SER A 228 -1.20 -11.06 0.24
C SER A 228 -1.45 -10.02 -0.84
N CYS A 229 -0.64 -8.96 -0.88
CA CYS A 229 -0.87 -7.82 -1.77
C CYS A 229 0.33 -7.60 -2.69
N GLY A 230 0.15 -7.85 -3.99
CA GLY A 230 1.15 -7.55 -5.01
C GLY A 230 1.37 -6.06 -5.17
N THR A 231 0.31 -5.34 -5.51
CA THR A 231 0.35 -3.88 -5.63
C THR A 231 -1.02 -3.25 -5.48
N TYR A 232 -1.04 -1.93 -5.42
CA TYR A 232 -2.24 -1.12 -5.40
C TYR A 232 -2.18 -0.11 -6.54
N ALA A 233 -2.99 -0.38 -7.56
CA ALA A 233 -3.13 0.45 -8.75
C ALA A 233 -3.88 1.75 -8.43
N ASP A 234 -3.69 2.74 -9.27
CA ASP A 234 -4.54 3.93 -9.32
C ASP A 234 -5.62 3.80 -10.43
N ASN A 235 -6.53 4.77 -10.55
CA ASN A 235 -7.73 4.61 -11.42
C ASN A 235 -7.44 4.63 -12.90
N GLU A 236 -6.24 5.00 -13.31
CA GLU A 236 -5.90 5.15 -14.72
C GLU A 236 -6.12 3.83 -15.48
N CYS A 237 -5.92 2.68 -14.82
CA CYS A 237 -6.18 1.36 -15.40
C CYS A 237 -7.68 1.11 -15.66
N VAL A 238 -8.56 1.63 -14.81
CA VAL A 238 -10.02 1.51 -15.00
C VAL A 238 -10.50 2.45 -16.09
N ASP A 239 -10.05 3.71 -16.04
CA ASP A 239 -10.41 4.74 -17.01
C ASP A 239 -10.00 4.33 -18.43
N ARG A 240 -8.82 3.73 -18.56
CA ARG A 240 -8.30 3.24 -19.83
C ARG A 240 -9.08 2.03 -20.35
N PHE A 241 -9.39 1.06 -19.48
CA PHE A 241 -10.19 -0.10 -19.85
C PHE A 241 -11.57 0.30 -20.40
N LEU A 242 -12.25 1.22 -19.71
CA LEU A 242 -13.55 1.75 -20.11
C LEU A 242 -13.44 2.62 -21.37
N GLY A 243 -12.46 3.53 -21.41
CA GLY A 243 -12.24 4.44 -22.53
C GLY A 243 -11.95 3.74 -23.85
N ASN A 244 -11.13 2.69 -23.83
CA ASN A 244 -10.82 1.87 -25.02
C ASN A 244 -12.04 1.13 -25.58
N ARG A 245 -13.12 1.01 -24.78
CA ARG A 245 -14.38 0.35 -25.15
C ARG A 245 -15.53 1.33 -25.30
N HIS A 246 -15.27 2.64 -25.19
CA HIS A 246 -16.28 3.69 -25.24
C HIS A 246 -17.45 3.44 -24.28
N ILE A 247 -17.14 2.99 -23.05
CA ILE A 247 -18.10 2.81 -21.97
C ILE A 247 -17.93 3.98 -20.99
N ALA A 248 -18.99 4.74 -20.73
CA ALA A 248 -18.96 5.73 -19.65
C ALA A 248 -19.07 5.04 -18.29
N ASN A 249 -18.43 5.59 -17.26
CA ASN A 249 -18.50 5.02 -15.90
C ASN A 249 -19.95 4.96 -15.41
N GLU A 250 -20.77 5.94 -15.78
CA GLU A 250 -22.18 6.05 -15.43
C GLU A 250 -23.06 4.99 -16.10
N ASP A 251 -22.57 4.36 -17.18
CA ASP A 251 -23.28 3.30 -17.89
C ASP A 251 -23.00 1.91 -17.30
N VAL A 252 -22.05 1.79 -16.38
CA VAL A 252 -21.70 0.51 -15.74
C VAL A 252 -22.81 0.09 -14.75
N GLU A 253 -23.34 -1.13 -14.97
CA GLU A 253 -24.29 -1.79 -14.06
C GLU A 253 -23.58 -2.78 -13.15
N GLU A 254 -22.63 -3.55 -13.68
CA GLU A 254 -21.83 -4.50 -12.90
C GLU A 254 -20.34 -4.33 -13.23
N TRP A 255 -19.52 -4.28 -12.19
CA TRP A 255 -18.06 -4.35 -12.30
C TRP A 255 -17.51 -5.46 -11.43
N ARG A 256 -16.76 -6.38 -12.03
CA ARG A 256 -16.10 -7.48 -11.32
C ARG A 256 -14.64 -7.57 -11.71
N TRP A 257 -13.76 -7.55 -10.73
CA TRP A 257 -12.32 -7.70 -10.97
C TRP A 257 -11.87 -9.15 -11.15
N ARG A 258 -12.48 -10.09 -10.40
CA ARG A 258 -12.10 -11.51 -10.38
C ARG A 258 -13.28 -12.38 -9.96
N GLY A 259 -13.16 -13.69 -10.15
CA GLY A 259 -14.13 -14.72 -9.77
C GLY A 259 -14.95 -15.23 -10.94
N HIS A 260 -15.81 -16.23 -10.68
CA HIS A 260 -16.36 -17.13 -11.71
C HIS A 260 -15.24 -17.99 -12.33
N GLY A 261 -14.47 -18.63 -11.44
CA GLY A 261 -13.19 -19.28 -11.71
C GLY A 261 -12.03 -18.52 -11.08
N CYS A 262 -10.85 -19.15 -11.05
CA CYS A 262 -9.63 -18.57 -10.49
C CYS A 262 -8.56 -18.39 -11.59
N PRO A 263 -8.20 -17.14 -11.97
CA PRO A 263 -8.68 -15.86 -11.43
C PRO A 263 -10.04 -15.40 -11.98
N GLY A 264 -10.57 -16.07 -13.00
CA GLY A 264 -11.79 -15.64 -13.72
C GLY A 264 -11.55 -14.41 -14.60
N PRO A 265 -12.62 -13.86 -15.22
CA PRO A 265 -12.54 -12.62 -15.98
C PRO A 265 -12.04 -11.44 -15.14
N CYS A 266 -11.13 -10.63 -15.69
CA CYS A 266 -10.47 -9.52 -15.01
C CYS A 266 -10.12 -8.37 -15.96
N PRO A 267 -10.81 -7.21 -15.90
CA PRO A 267 -12.14 -7.05 -15.31
C PRO A 267 -13.23 -7.68 -16.20
N TYR A 268 -14.42 -7.86 -15.63
CA TYR A 268 -15.69 -8.05 -16.31
C TYR A 268 -16.58 -6.84 -16.03
N VAL A 269 -17.24 -6.34 -17.06
CA VAL A 269 -18.14 -5.20 -17.02
C VAL A 269 -19.41 -5.53 -17.76
N LYS A 270 -20.55 -5.22 -17.16
CA LYS A 270 -21.86 -5.20 -17.80
C LYS A 270 -22.42 -3.79 -17.71
N THR A 271 -22.90 -3.26 -18.82
CA THR A 271 -23.53 -1.94 -18.90
C THR A 271 -25.05 -2.03 -18.76
N LYS A 272 -25.69 -0.91 -18.42
CA LYS A 272 -27.15 -0.79 -18.29
C LYS A 272 -27.93 -1.11 -19.57
N ASP A 273 -27.30 -0.96 -20.73
CA ASP A 273 -27.86 -1.33 -22.04
C ASP A 273 -27.61 -2.81 -22.43
N GLY A 274 -26.99 -3.59 -21.54
CA GLY A 274 -26.75 -5.02 -21.72
C GLY A 274 -25.47 -5.39 -22.48
N ARG A 275 -24.62 -4.44 -22.86
CA ARG A 275 -23.28 -4.77 -23.39
C ARG A 275 -22.41 -5.38 -22.29
N GLU A 276 -21.59 -6.34 -22.69
CA GLU A 276 -20.63 -6.99 -21.80
C GLU A 276 -19.22 -6.83 -22.36
N ALA A 277 -18.26 -6.59 -21.47
CA ALA A 277 -16.84 -6.52 -21.79
C ALA A 277 -16.03 -7.26 -20.75
N SER A 278 -15.06 -8.06 -21.18
CA SER A 278 -14.14 -8.71 -20.26
C SER A 278 -12.78 -9.02 -20.87
N LEU A 279 -11.81 -9.31 -20.00
CA LEU A 279 -10.47 -9.77 -20.35
C LEU A 279 -10.06 -10.97 -19.48
N ASP A 280 -9.06 -11.73 -19.95
CA ASP A 280 -8.31 -12.64 -19.09
C ASP A 280 -7.39 -11.85 -18.14
N TYR A 281 -7.15 -12.36 -16.93
CA TYR A 281 -6.29 -11.72 -15.94
C TYR A 281 -4.87 -11.51 -16.46
N VAL A 282 -4.32 -12.48 -17.19
CA VAL A 282 -2.96 -12.37 -17.74
C VAL A 282 -2.91 -11.28 -18.80
N ASP A 283 -3.94 -11.23 -19.64
CA ASP A 283 -4.06 -10.20 -20.65
C ASP A 283 -4.15 -8.82 -20.04
N TYR A 284 -5.03 -8.63 -19.06
CA TYR A 284 -5.15 -7.34 -18.41
C TYR A 284 -3.85 -6.93 -17.71
N TRP A 285 -3.25 -7.76 -16.85
CA TRP A 285 -2.13 -7.29 -16.01
C TRP A 285 -0.73 -7.42 -16.60
N PHE A 286 -0.49 -8.38 -17.50
CA PHE A 286 0.87 -8.70 -17.95
C PHE A 286 1.13 -8.38 -19.41
N LEU A 287 0.10 -8.38 -20.27
CA LEU A 287 0.30 -8.31 -21.73
C LEU A 287 -0.35 -7.08 -22.37
N ASN A 288 -1.42 -6.51 -21.80
CA ASN A 288 -2.10 -5.33 -22.34
C ASN A 288 -1.60 -4.03 -21.73
N GLY A 289 -0.45 -3.55 -22.22
CA GLY A 289 -0.04 -2.15 -22.03
C GLY A 289 -1.08 -1.12 -22.54
N VAL A 290 -2.08 -1.57 -23.31
CA VAL A 290 -3.19 -0.76 -23.83
C VAL A 290 -4.35 -0.63 -22.83
N ASP A 291 -4.70 -1.67 -22.07
CA ASP A 291 -5.88 -1.65 -21.18
C ASP A 291 -5.51 -1.46 -19.69
N SER A 292 -4.40 -2.03 -19.21
CA SER A 292 -3.88 -1.74 -17.87
C SER A 292 -2.83 -0.65 -17.83
N GLY A 293 -2.18 -0.37 -18.96
CA GLY A 293 -0.94 0.42 -18.97
C GLY A 293 0.24 -0.29 -18.30
N PRO A 294 1.41 0.37 -18.23
CA PRO A 294 2.43 -0.04 -17.29
C PRO A 294 1.82 0.09 -15.89
N LEU A 295 1.62 -1.04 -15.19
CA LEU A 295 1.09 -1.11 -13.83
C LEU A 295 1.34 0.19 -13.04
N THR A 296 0.31 1.03 -12.88
CA THR A 296 0.43 2.36 -12.28
C THR A 296 0.42 2.26 -10.76
N TYR A 297 1.40 1.52 -10.23
CA TYR A 297 1.49 1.31 -8.79
C TYR A 297 2.02 2.53 -8.06
N GLN A 298 1.51 2.74 -6.85
CA GLN A 298 1.98 3.83 -5.99
C GLN A 298 3.41 3.57 -5.50
N TRP A 299 4.19 4.64 -5.34
CA TRP A 299 5.60 4.54 -4.93
C TRP A 299 5.76 3.71 -3.65
N ARG A 300 4.92 3.96 -2.63
CA ARG A 300 4.91 3.19 -1.39
C ARG A 300 4.80 1.68 -1.57
N CYS A 301 4.14 1.18 -2.61
CA CYS A 301 4.11 -0.27 -2.86
C CYS A 301 5.52 -0.83 -3.08
N LYS A 302 6.45 -0.09 -3.69
CA LYS A 302 7.84 -0.55 -3.88
C LYS A 302 8.64 -0.62 -2.58
N MET A 303 8.20 0.15 -1.57
CA MET A 303 8.84 0.34 -0.27
C MET A 303 8.14 -0.43 0.86
N CYS A 304 7.06 -1.15 0.54
CA CYS A 304 6.20 -1.81 1.53
C CYS A 304 6.96 -2.89 2.29
N ALA A 305 7.05 -2.75 3.62
CA ALA A 305 7.64 -3.73 4.52
C ALA A 305 6.63 -4.80 5.00
N ASP A 306 5.38 -4.72 4.53
CA ASP A 306 4.35 -5.71 4.82
C ASP A 306 3.48 -6.00 3.58
N PHE A 307 3.88 -7.01 2.81
CA PHE A 307 3.21 -7.40 1.57
C PHE A 307 2.52 -8.77 1.64
N ILE A 308 2.82 -9.59 2.67
CA ILE A 308 2.13 -10.84 2.97
C ILE A 308 1.35 -10.79 4.30
N GLY A 309 1.08 -9.60 4.83
CA GLY A 309 0.19 -9.43 5.99
C GLY A 309 0.81 -9.88 7.31
N TYR A 310 2.07 -9.55 7.59
CA TYR A 310 2.77 -9.91 8.83
C TYR A 310 2.05 -9.45 10.10
N GLN A 311 1.29 -8.36 10.01
CA GLN A 311 0.56 -7.78 11.15
C GLN A 311 -0.87 -8.34 11.32
N ALA A 312 -1.34 -9.21 10.42
CA ALA A 312 -2.71 -9.75 10.47
C ALA A 312 -2.83 -10.96 11.41
N ASP A 313 -4.05 -11.26 11.84
CA ASP A 313 -4.37 -12.53 12.51
C ASP A 313 -4.37 -13.69 11.50
N VAL A 314 -5.00 -13.46 10.34
CA VAL A 314 -5.09 -14.44 9.24
C VAL A 314 -4.76 -13.79 7.91
N VAL A 315 -3.95 -14.47 7.10
CA VAL A 315 -3.63 -14.09 5.73
C VAL A 315 -4.16 -15.16 4.78
N VAL A 316 -4.87 -14.76 3.73
CA VAL A 316 -5.32 -15.65 2.66
C VAL A 316 -4.65 -15.23 1.35
N MET A 317 -4.00 -16.15 0.68
CA MET A 317 -3.17 -15.89 -0.49
C MET A 317 -3.68 -16.71 -1.68
N ASP A 318 -3.57 -16.17 -2.88
CA ASP A 318 -3.71 -16.98 -4.09
C ASP A 318 -2.66 -18.10 -4.08
N CYS A 319 -3.05 -19.31 -4.46
CA CYS A 319 -2.14 -20.46 -4.56
C CYS A 319 -2.09 -20.93 -6.01
N TRP A 320 -1.42 -20.14 -6.86
CA TRP A 320 -1.23 -20.49 -8.27
C TRP A 320 0.00 -21.39 -8.44
N PRO A 321 -0.13 -22.55 -9.12
CA PRO A 321 1.03 -23.34 -9.54
C PRO A 321 2.03 -22.48 -10.30
N GLY A 322 3.31 -22.56 -9.96
CA GLY A 322 4.37 -21.72 -10.55
C GLY A 322 4.31 -20.22 -10.19
N GLY A 323 3.34 -19.81 -9.37
CA GLY A 323 3.22 -18.46 -8.82
C GLY A 323 2.74 -17.37 -9.77
N THR A 324 2.22 -17.75 -10.94
CA THR A 324 1.56 -16.87 -11.93
C THR A 324 0.38 -17.65 -12.53
N PRO A 325 -0.79 -17.03 -12.76
CA PRO A 325 -1.89 -17.72 -13.40
C PRO A 325 -1.60 -17.87 -14.90
N GLU A 326 -2.04 -18.97 -15.49
CA GLU A 326 -2.03 -19.19 -16.94
C GLU A 326 -3.35 -18.71 -17.55
N ARG A 327 -3.35 -18.38 -18.85
CA ARG A 327 -4.60 -18.04 -19.53
C ARG A 327 -5.54 -19.22 -19.49
N LYS A 328 -6.84 -18.95 -19.40
CA LYS A 328 -7.85 -20.01 -19.48
C LYS A 328 -7.71 -20.89 -20.73
N SER A 329 -7.36 -20.27 -21.87
CA SER A 329 -7.20 -20.97 -23.16
C SER A 329 -5.94 -21.84 -23.25
N GLU A 330 -4.97 -21.65 -22.36
CA GLU A 330 -3.69 -22.35 -22.36
C GLU A 330 -3.69 -23.55 -21.38
N ILE A 331 -4.71 -23.66 -20.52
CA ILE A 331 -4.84 -24.75 -19.56
C ILE A 331 -5.32 -26.03 -20.26
N THR A 332 -4.59 -27.12 -20.03
CA THR A 332 -4.94 -28.45 -20.54
C THR A 332 -6.09 -29.06 -19.74
N GLU A 333 -6.84 -30.00 -20.33
CA GLU A 333 -7.96 -30.66 -19.64
C GLU A 333 -7.51 -31.36 -18.35
N ALA A 334 -6.29 -31.92 -18.31
CA ALA A 334 -5.70 -32.52 -17.12
C ALA A 334 -5.47 -31.53 -15.96
N ARG A 335 -5.29 -30.23 -16.28
CA ARG A 335 -4.99 -29.15 -15.33
C ARG A 335 -6.17 -28.23 -15.06
N LYS A 336 -7.34 -28.53 -15.63
CA LYS A 336 -8.56 -27.72 -15.50
C LYS A 336 -9.00 -27.47 -14.05
N HIS A 337 -8.74 -28.44 -13.17
CA HIS A 337 -9.01 -28.33 -11.72
C HIS A 337 -8.18 -27.22 -11.03
N GLU A 338 -7.09 -26.76 -11.63
CA GLU A 338 -6.33 -25.60 -11.12
C GLU A 338 -7.15 -24.31 -11.21
N TRP A 339 -8.10 -24.25 -12.17
CA TRP A 339 -9.00 -23.12 -12.38
C TRP A 339 -10.15 -23.05 -11.37
N ASP A 340 -10.39 -24.13 -10.62
CA ASP A 340 -11.30 -24.12 -9.45
C ASP A 340 -10.71 -23.32 -8.27
N GLY A 341 -9.41 -23.01 -8.36
CA GLY A 341 -8.70 -22.19 -7.40
C GLY A 341 -8.30 -22.92 -6.13
N TRP A 342 -7.18 -22.46 -5.58
CA TRP A 342 -6.65 -22.83 -4.27
C TRP A 342 -6.25 -21.56 -3.53
N VAL A 343 -6.32 -21.60 -2.21
CA VAL A 343 -5.75 -20.58 -1.35
C VAL A 343 -4.76 -21.19 -0.36
N LEU A 344 -3.75 -20.41 0.00
CA LEU A 344 -2.95 -20.63 1.19
C LEU A 344 -3.48 -19.74 2.31
N ILE A 345 -3.62 -20.29 3.51
CA ILE A 345 -4.08 -19.61 4.70
C ILE A 345 -2.96 -19.68 5.73
N ILE A 346 -2.48 -18.52 6.16
CA ILE A 346 -1.48 -18.38 7.23
C ILE A 346 -2.19 -17.78 8.44
N ALA A 347 -2.27 -18.55 9.52
CA ALA A 347 -2.67 -18.02 10.82
C ALA A 347 -1.43 -17.55 11.58
N ARG A 348 -1.41 -16.29 12.04
CA ARG A 348 -0.23 -15.70 12.71
C ARG A 348 -0.39 -15.59 14.22
N THR A 349 -1.62 -15.39 14.68
CA THR A 349 -1.97 -15.25 16.10
C THR A 349 -2.77 -16.45 16.57
N ASP A 350 -2.84 -16.68 17.88
CA ASP A 350 -3.69 -17.74 18.46
C ASP A 350 -5.14 -17.56 18.06
N ARG A 351 -5.65 -16.33 18.18
CA ARG A 351 -6.95 -15.90 17.65
C ARG A 351 -7.16 -16.26 16.17
N GLY A 352 -6.18 -15.97 15.32
CA GLY A 352 -6.27 -16.31 13.90
C GLY A 352 -6.28 -17.82 13.67
N HIS A 353 -5.50 -18.57 14.45
CA HIS A 353 -5.46 -20.03 14.38
C HIS A 353 -6.79 -20.64 14.81
N ASP A 354 -7.36 -20.20 15.92
CA ASP A 354 -8.66 -20.65 16.43
C ASP A 354 -9.79 -20.40 15.43
N VAL A 355 -9.78 -19.24 14.75
CA VAL A 355 -10.76 -18.93 13.69
C VAL A 355 -10.63 -19.90 12.51
N VAL A 356 -9.41 -20.20 12.06
CA VAL A 356 -9.18 -21.12 10.94
C VAL A 356 -9.57 -22.55 11.29
N GLU A 357 -9.14 -23.04 12.46
CA GLU A 357 -9.47 -24.39 12.92
C GLU A 357 -10.97 -24.57 13.18
N SER A 358 -11.63 -23.59 13.79
CA SER A 358 -13.08 -23.66 14.00
C SER A 358 -13.86 -23.62 12.67
N ALA A 359 -13.43 -22.84 11.67
CA ALA A 359 -14.05 -22.81 10.35
C ALA A 359 -13.88 -24.12 9.58
N LYS A 360 -12.69 -24.74 9.72
CA LYS A 360 -12.39 -26.08 9.18
C LYS A 360 -13.24 -27.15 9.86
N ALA A 361 -13.33 -27.15 11.19
CA ALA A 361 -14.14 -28.09 11.97
C ALA A 361 -15.65 -27.97 11.65
N ALA A 362 -16.13 -26.75 11.39
CA ALA A 362 -17.50 -26.48 10.94
C ALA A 362 -17.75 -26.86 9.46
N GLY A 363 -16.72 -27.32 8.72
CA GLY A 363 -16.85 -27.76 7.34
C GLY A 363 -16.95 -26.64 6.31
N LEU A 364 -16.73 -25.37 6.66
CA LEU A 364 -16.78 -24.25 5.71
C LEU A 364 -15.55 -24.18 4.79
N LEU A 365 -14.44 -24.80 5.21
CA LEU A 365 -13.19 -24.89 4.48
C LEU A 365 -12.68 -26.33 4.46
N SER A 366 -12.23 -26.79 3.29
CA SER A 366 -11.47 -28.02 3.13
C SER A 366 -10.00 -27.66 3.08
N LEU A 367 -9.26 -27.94 4.17
CA LEU A 367 -7.86 -27.53 4.35
C LEU A 367 -6.95 -28.71 4.70
N ALA A 368 -5.76 -28.72 4.11
CA ALA A 368 -4.64 -29.59 4.46
C ALA A 368 -3.45 -28.75 4.97
N PRO A 369 -2.58 -29.30 5.83
CA PRO A 369 -1.31 -28.66 6.19
C PRO A 369 -0.48 -28.32 4.95
N ALA A 370 0.22 -27.19 4.98
CA ALA A 370 1.12 -26.73 3.93
C ALA A 370 2.41 -26.19 4.55
N GLU A 371 3.45 -26.12 3.73
CA GLU A 371 4.80 -25.75 4.16
C GLU A 371 5.17 -24.33 3.72
N SER A 372 6.15 -23.72 4.40
CA SER A 372 6.69 -22.40 4.02
C SER A 372 7.24 -22.37 2.58
N THR A 373 7.73 -23.50 2.08
CA THR A 373 8.17 -23.68 0.69
C THR A 373 7.04 -23.48 -0.30
N GLU A 374 5.81 -23.87 0.04
CA GLU A 374 4.66 -23.71 -0.84
C GLU A 374 4.20 -22.26 -0.93
N VAL A 375 4.28 -21.51 0.18
CA VAL A 375 4.06 -20.05 0.17
C VAL A 375 5.00 -19.38 -0.82
N LEU A 376 6.26 -19.80 -0.80
CA LEU A 376 7.25 -19.23 -1.69
C LEU A 376 7.02 -19.60 -3.17
N THR A 377 6.83 -20.89 -3.49
CA THR A 377 6.71 -21.33 -4.89
C THR A 377 5.46 -20.78 -5.57
N THR A 378 4.43 -20.48 -4.78
CA THR A 378 3.17 -19.86 -5.26
C THR A 378 3.20 -18.33 -5.21
N GLN A 379 4.16 -17.72 -4.49
CA GLN A 379 4.32 -16.26 -4.38
C GLN A 379 5.78 -15.79 -4.58
N PRO A 380 6.51 -16.26 -5.61
CA PRO A 380 7.95 -15.99 -5.74
C PRO A 380 8.22 -14.50 -6.03
N HIS A 381 7.24 -13.80 -6.59
CA HIS A 381 7.30 -12.35 -6.80
C HIS A 381 7.35 -11.56 -5.48
N GLN A 382 6.73 -12.06 -4.41
CA GLN A 382 6.78 -11.44 -3.10
C GLN A 382 8.16 -11.65 -2.46
N ALA A 383 8.79 -12.81 -2.63
CA ALA A 383 10.14 -13.06 -2.14
C ALA A 383 11.17 -12.16 -2.85
N ARG A 384 11.06 -12.00 -4.17
CA ARG A 384 11.85 -11.01 -4.92
C ARG A 384 11.63 -9.59 -4.41
N ARG A 385 10.39 -9.21 -4.11
CA ARG A 385 10.09 -7.89 -3.55
C ARG A 385 10.76 -7.71 -2.19
N ALA A 386 10.74 -8.74 -1.34
CA ALA A 386 11.39 -8.77 -0.03
C ALA A 386 12.90 -8.48 -0.16
N GLY A 387 13.60 -9.22 -1.03
CA GLY A 387 15.04 -9.03 -1.27
C GLY A 387 15.39 -7.62 -1.78
N SER A 388 14.53 -7.01 -2.59
CA SER A 388 14.73 -5.63 -3.07
C SER A 388 14.35 -4.54 -2.07
N ASN A 389 13.68 -4.87 -0.96
CA ASN A 389 13.09 -3.86 -0.08
C ASN A 389 14.15 -3.11 0.74
N PHE A 390 15.04 -3.86 1.38
CA PHE A 390 16.11 -3.31 2.22
C PHE A 390 16.95 -2.29 1.44
N ILE A 391 17.46 -2.69 0.27
CA ILE A 391 18.36 -1.85 -0.52
C ILE A 391 17.69 -0.58 -1.04
N ARG A 392 16.41 -0.63 -1.40
CA ARG A 392 15.65 0.57 -1.79
C ARG A 392 15.49 1.54 -0.62
N ARG A 393 15.25 1.01 0.59
CA ARG A 393 15.12 1.84 1.80
C ARG A 393 16.45 2.48 2.17
N THR A 394 17.56 1.74 2.07
CA THR A 394 18.91 2.29 2.23
C THR A 394 19.18 3.43 1.25
N ALA A 395 18.92 3.24 -0.04
CA ALA A 395 19.12 4.27 -1.06
C ALA A 395 18.31 5.55 -0.77
N HIS A 396 17.08 5.40 -0.30
CA HIS A 396 16.23 6.52 0.10
C HIS A 396 16.80 7.28 1.30
N ALA A 397 17.23 6.57 2.35
CA ALA A 397 17.79 7.19 3.54
C ALA A 397 19.07 7.97 3.22
N GLN A 398 19.98 7.41 2.41
CA GLN A 398 21.21 8.09 1.97
C GLN A 398 20.93 9.38 1.18
N LEU A 399 19.78 9.46 0.51
CA LEU A 399 19.35 10.63 -0.25
C LEU A 399 18.44 11.58 0.56
N GLY A 400 18.36 11.39 1.88
CA GLY A 400 17.57 12.22 2.79
C GLY A 400 16.05 12.17 2.52
N GLN A 401 15.56 11.14 1.82
CA GLN A 401 14.15 11.01 1.48
C GLN A 401 13.38 10.39 2.65
N PRO A 402 12.26 11.00 3.09
CA PRO A 402 11.48 10.44 4.19
C PRO A 402 10.91 9.06 3.89
N LEU A 403 10.98 8.18 4.89
CA LEU A 403 10.52 6.79 4.80
C LEU A 403 9.63 6.44 5.98
N THR A 404 8.62 5.61 5.72
CA THR A 404 7.82 4.97 6.78
C THR A 404 8.74 4.28 7.79
N ALA A 405 8.63 4.62 9.07
CA ALA A 405 9.35 3.96 10.16
C ALA A 405 8.92 2.49 10.27
N LEU A 406 9.83 1.64 10.76
CA LEU A 406 9.54 0.24 11.04
C LEU A 406 9.70 0.02 12.54
N ASP A 407 8.79 -0.74 13.15
CA ASP A 407 9.04 -1.27 14.48
C ASP A 407 10.26 -2.21 14.46
N PRO A 408 10.87 -2.51 15.62
CA PRO A 408 12.08 -3.36 15.66
C PRO A 408 11.89 -4.72 14.97
N ALA A 409 10.70 -5.30 15.06
CA ALA A 409 10.37 -6.58 14.45
C ALA A 409 10.35 -6.51 12.92
N ALA A 410 9.68 -5.50 12.35
CA ALA A 410 9.62 -5.26 10.93
C ALA A 410 10.99 -4.86 10.37
N ALA A 411 11.76 -4.06 11.11
CA ALA A 411 13.12 -3.68 10.73
C ALA A 411 14.05 -4.91 10.65
N ALA A 412 14.06 -5.74 11.70
CA ALA A 412 14.84 -6.97 11.73
C ALA A 412 14.45 -7.94 10.60
N ARG A 413 13.15 -8.06 10.30
CA ARG A 413 12.67 -8.88 9.19
C ARG A 413 13.14 -8.37 7.83
N VAL A 414 13.03 -7.06 7.57
CA VAL A 414 13.50 -6.44 6.32
C VAL A 414 15.01 -6.63 6.14
N ALA A 415 15.80 -6.47 7.20
CA ALA A 415 17.24 -6.70 7.16
C ALA A 415 17.56 -8.19 6.84
N ARG A 416 16.84 -9.13 7.46
CA ARG A 416 17.04 -10.56 7.19
C ARG A 416 16.77 -10.96 5.75
N TRP A 417 15.77 -10.37 5.10
CA TRP A 417 15.53 -10.63 3.67
C TRP A 417 16.73 -10.29 2.79
N ALA A 418 17.58 -9.34 3.20
CA ALA A 418 18.75 -8.97 2.41
C ALA A 418 19.99 -9.81 2.75
N LEU A 419 20.10 -10.27 3.99
CA LEU A 419 21.33 -10.81 4.56
C LEU A 419 21.31 -12.33 4.77
N ASP A 420 20.13 -12.96 4.83
CA ASP A 420 20.03 -14.41 4.97
C ASP A 420 20.35 -15.08 3.62
N LYS A 421 21.49 -15.77 3.57
CA LYS A 421 21.96 -16.46 2.37
C LYS A 421 20.95 -17.50 1.88
N SER A 422 20.42 -18.34 2.77
CA SER A 422 19.51 -19.43 2.39
C SER A 422 18.19 -18.91 1.81
N PHE A 423 17.72 -17.76 2.30
CA PHE A 423 16.60 -17.05 1.69
C PHE A 423 16.96 -16.48 0.31
N MET A 424 18.13 -15.85 0.18
CA MET A 424 18.55 -15.23 -1.08
C MET A 424 18.86 -16.26 -2.18
N ASP A 425 19.46 -17.41 -1.83
CA ASP A 425 19.67 -18.55 -2.74
C ASP A 425 18.34 -18.94 -3.39
N GLU A 426 17.28 -18.96 -2.58
CA GLU A 426 15.95 -19.34 -3.00
C GLU A 426 15.22 -18.22 -3.80
N VAL A 427 15.44 -16.94 -3.45
CA VAL A 427 14.99 -15.79 -4.26
C VAL A 427 15.59 -15.85 -5.66
N LEU A 428 16.88 -16.18 -5.76
CA LEU A 428 17.58 -16.30 -7.05
C LEU A 428 17.12 -17.54 -7.82
N ARG A 429 16.91 -18.67 -7.15
CA ARG A 429 16.39 -19.91 -7.77
C ARG A 429 15.00 -19.73 -8.39
N THR A 430 14.12 -18.99 -7.72
CA THR A 430 12.73 -18.76 -8.16
C THR A 430 12.56 -17.49 -9.00
N GLY A 431 13.65 -16.79 -9.30
CA GLY A 431 13.67 -15.48 -9.95
C GLY A 431 14.37 -15.47 -11.31
N LYS A 432 14.55 -14.26 -11.85
CA LYS A 432 15.53 -14.06 -12.92
C LYS A 432 16.93 -14.24 -12.33
N PRO A 433 17.88 -14.84 -13.08
CA PRO A 433 19.26 -14.92 -12.62
C PRO A 433 19.78 -13.52 -12.27
N ALA A 434 20.60 -13.43 -11.21
CA ALA A 434 21.28 -12.20 -10.90
C ALA A 434 22.09 -11.74 -12.13
N PRO A 435 22.08 -10.45 -12.48
CA PRO A 435 22.93 -9.97 -13.55
C PRO A 435 24.40 -10.26 -13.20
N GLU A 436 25.22 -10.59 -14.19
CA GLU A 436 26.66 -10.62 -13.98
C GLU A 436 27.15 -9.20 -13.72
N ALA A 437 27.62 -8.94 -12.50
CA ALA A 437 28.18 -7.64 -12.11
C ALA A 437 29.48 -7.86 -11.31
N PRO A 438 30.60 -8.21 -11.99
CA PRO A 438 31.88 -8.45 -11.32
C PRO A 438 32.37 -7.25 -10.51
N GLU A 439 31.99 -6.03 -10.91
CA GLU A 439 32.40 -4.77 -10.27
C GLU A 439 31.51 -4.33 -9.10
N ALA A 440 30.42 -5.06 -8.79
CA ALA A 440 29.43 -4.62 -7.79
C ALA A 440 30.04 -4.36 -6.40
N ALA A 441 31.05 -5.14 -5.99
CA ALA A 441 31.74 -4.96 -4.72
C ALA A 441 32.61 -3.69 -4.68
N GLU A 442 33.30 -3.39 -5.78
CA GLU A 442 34.16 -2.22 -5.90
C GLU A 442 33.33 -0.94 -6.00
N GLU A 443 32.28 -0.96 -6.83
CA GLU A 443 31.33 0.16 -6.95
C GLU A 443 30.61 0.44 -5.61
N LEU A 444 30.20 -0.61 -4.88
CA LEU A 444 29.56 -0.45 -3.56
C LEU A 444 30.54 0.14 -2.54
N ARG A 445 31.79 -0.33 -2.47
CA ARG A 445 32.83 0.25 -1.60
C ARG A 445 33.11 1.72 -1.94
N ALA A 446 33.24 2.05 -3.22
CA ALA A 446 33.49 3.42 -3.67
C ALA A 446 32.35 4.37 -3.30
N LEU A 447 31.10 3.89 -3.35
CA LEU A 447 29.92 4.66 -2.96
C LEU A 447 29.83 4.89 -1.44
N LEU A 448 30.13 3.87 -0.64
CA LEU A 448 30.01 3.91 0.82
C LEU A 448 31.16 4.69 1.48
N GLY A 449 32.29 4.86 0.78
CA GLY A 449 33.48 5.50 1.31
C GLY A 449 34.26 4.59 2.27
N SER A 450 35.28 5.15 2.94
CA SER A 450 36.19 4.42 3.84
C SER A 450 35.63 4.12 5.23
N GLU A 451 34.43 4.61 5.55
CA GLU A 451 33.71 4.39 6.81
C GLU A 451 32.39 3.67 6.52
N ALA A 452 32.46 2.50 5.88
CA ALA A 452 31.27 1.74 5.53
C ALA A 452 30.52 1.32 6.81
N GLU A 453 29.27 1.76 6.93
CA GLU A 453 28.35 1.34 7.98
C GLU A 453 28.31 -0.20 8.08
N PRO A 454 28.16 -0.80 9.28
CA PRO A 454 28.25 -2.25 9.45
C PRO A 454 27.34 -3.09 8.52
N TRP A 455 26.20 -2.55 8.08
CA TRP A 455 25.27 -3.26 7.18
C TRP A 455 25.82 -3.38 5.77
N ALA A 456 26.65 -2.41 5.40
CA ALA A 456 27.26 -2.30 4.11
C ALA A 456 28.45 -3.27 4.02
N GLU A 457 29.23 -3.40 5.10
CA GLU A 457 30.19 -4.48 5.27
C GLU A 457 29.51 -5.86 5.22
N ALA A 458 28.37 -6.03 5.89
CA ALA A 458 27.63 -7.29 5.83
C ALA A 458 27.15 -7.66 4.41
N LEU A 459 26.73 -6.68 3.60
CA LEU A 459 26.40 -6.91 2.19
C LEU A 459 27.63 -7.31 1.36
N LEU A 460 28.79 -6.69 1.61
CA LEU A 460 30.04 -6.99 0.91
C LEU A 460 30.58 -8.39 1.20
N GLN A 461 30.10 -9.05 2.27
CA GLN A 461 30.42 -10.45 2.58
C GLN A 461 29.49 -11.46 1.88
N LEU A 462 28.45 -11.00 1.18
CA LEU A 462 27.53 -11.89 0.45
C LEU A 462 28.20 -12.47 -0.81
N PRO A 463 27.73 -13.65 -1.30
CA PRO A 463 28.12 -14.17 -2.61
C PRO A 463 27.94 -13.15 -3.73
N GLN A 464 28.77 -13.23 -4.78
CA GLN A 464 28.81 -12.24 -5.85
C GLN A 464 27.45 -12.04 -6.53
N GLU A 465 26.71 -13.13 -6.74
CA GLU A 465 25.37 -13.15 -7.31
C GLU A 465 24.34 -12.42 -6.43
N HIS A 466 24.45 -12.51 -5.10
CA HIS A 466 23.58 -11.80 -4.17
C HIS A 466 23.90 -10.31 -4.18
N LEU A 467 25.19 -9.99 -4.19
CA LEU A 467 25.69 -8.62 -4.24
C LEU A 467 25.27 -7.92 -5.54
N ALA A 468 25.41 -8.61 -6.69
CA ALA A 468 24.97 -8.10 -7.99
C ALA A 468 23.46 -7.81 -8.03
N TYR A 469 22.65 -8.70 -7.44
CA TYR A 469 21.20 -8.51 -7.31
C TYR A 469 20.84 -7.25 -6.51
N HIS A 470 21.49 -7.05 -5.36
CA HIS A 470 21.28 -5.87 -4.51
C HIS A 470 21.75 -4.60 -5.23
N TRP A 471 22.91 -4.64 -5.88
CA TRP A 471 23.51 -3.50 -6.56
C TRP A 471 22.68 -2.98 -7.73
N ASP A 472 22.11 -3.85 -8.57
CA ASP A 472 21.22 -3.42 -9.67
C ASP A 472 19.95 -2.71 -9.14
N ASN A 473 19.35 -3.24 -8.07
CA ASN A 473 18.21 -2.63 -7.41
C ASN A 473 18.55 -1.26 -6.81
N TYR A 474 19.74 -1.12 -6.22
CA TYR A 474 20.26 0.16 -5.71
C TYR A 474 20.40 1.20 -6.83
N LYS A 475 21.13 0.87 -7.90
CA LYS A 475 21.34 1.77 -9.06
C LYS A 475 20.00 2.20 -9.66
N GLY A 476 19.07 1.26 -9.79
CA GLY A 476 17.71 1.53 -10.24
C GLY A 476 16.92 2.46 -9.31
N ALA A 477 17.09 2.36 -7.99
CA ALA A 477 16.44 3.25 -7.02
C ALA A 477 17.04 4.66 -7.07
N LYS A 478 18.38 4.77 -6.97
CA LYS A 478 19.13 6.04 -7.01
C LYS A 478 18.82 6.85 -8.27
N LYS A 479 18.90 6.23 -9.45
CA LYS A 479 18.62 6.88 -10.74
C LYS A 479 17.20 7.50 -10.82
N ARG A 480 16.21 6.89 -10.17
CA ARG A 480 14.82 7.41 -10.14
C ARG A 480 14.68 8.59 -9.19
N LEU A 481 15.41 8.57 -8.08
CA LEU A 481 15.43 9.67 -7.12
C LEU A 481 16.14 10.90 -7.68
N GLU A 482 17.29 10.70 -8.33
CA GLU A 482 18.07 11.77 -8.97
C GLU A 482 17.32 12.43 -10.14
N ARG A 483 16.46 11.68 -10.84
CA ARG A 483 15.57 12.23 -11.89
C ARG A 483 14.52 13.19 -11.34
N GLY A 484 14.32 13.26 -10.03
CA GLY A 484 13.37 14.18 -9.40
C GLY A 484 11.91 13.72 -9.51
N ASP A 485 11.62 12.50 -9.99
CA ASP A 485 10.25 12.00 -10.22
C ASP A 485 9.34 12.09 -8.97
N ALA A 486 9.92 12.01 -7.76
CA ALA A 486 9.19 12.16 -6.50
C ALA A 486 9.01 13.63 -6.06
N VAL A 487 10.06 14.44 -6.21
CA VAL A 487 10.10 15.85 -5.75
C VAL A 487 9.32 16.78 -6.70
N GLU A 488 9.38 16.51 -7.99
CA GLU A 488 8.68 17.31 -9.02
C GLU A 488 7.17 17.00 -9.04
N ALA A 489 6.79 15.75 -8.72
CA ALA A 489 5.40 15.37 -8.49
C ALA A 489 4.83 16.01 -7.21
N ALA A 490 5.60 16.04 -6.11
CA ALA A 490 5.20 16.69 -4.86
C ALA A 490 5.07 18.21 -5.02
N LYS A 491 6.03 18.88 -5.68
CA LYS A 491 5.97 20.33 -5.95
C LYS A 491 4.78 20.72 -6.84
N LYS A 492 4.44 19.93 -7.86
CA LYS A 492 3.24 20.14 -8.68
C LYS A 492 1.95 19.92 -7.88
N GLN A 493 1.97 19.07 -6.87
CA GLN A 493 0.82 18.79 -6.00
C GLN A 493 0.61 19.88 -4.94
N ASP A 494 1.68 20.44 -4.35
CA ASP A 494 1.59 21.61 -3.46
C ASP A 494 1.11 22.89 -4.17
N LEU A 495 1.60 23.13 -5.39
CA LEU A 495 1.11 24.23 -6.22
C LEU A 495 -0.39 24.09 -6.53
N ARG A 496 -0.88 22.86 -6.78
CA ARG A 496 -2.31 22.60 -7.01
C ARG A 496 -3.16 22.71 -5.75
N ASN A 497 -2.65 22.33 -4.58
CA ASN A 497 -3.34 22.54 -3.30
C ASN A 497 -3.51 24.04 -3.00
N ASN A 498 -2.53 24.87 -3.35
CA ASN A 498 -2.67 26.33 -3.26
C ASN A 498 -3.68 26.89 -4.27
N PHE A 499 -3.72 26.38 -5.52
CA PHE A 499 -4.76 26.73 -6.49
C PHE A 499 -6.17 26.29 -6.05
N CYS A 500 -6.30 25.17 -5.34
CA CYS A 500 -7.59 24.69 -4.83
C CYS A 500 -8.13 25.58 -3.70
N LYS A 501 -7.25 26.13 -2.84
CA LYS A 501 -7.62 27.15 -1.83
C LYS A 501 -8.18 28.42 -2.49
N GLU A 502 -7.62 28.86 -3.62
CA GLU A 502 -8.13 30.01 -4.37
C GLU A 502 -9.40 29.69 -5.20
N GLY A 503 -9.51 28.47 -5.72
CA GLY A 503 -10.69 28.00 -6.47
C GLY A 503 -11.96 27.85 -5.63
N VAL A 504 -11.82 27.39 -4.37
CA VAL A 504 -12.95 27.27 -3.43
C VAL A 504 -13.43 28.67 -2.96
N ALA A 505 -12.55 29.67 -2.90
CA ALA A 505 -12.95 31.05 -2.60
C ALA A 505 -13.75 31.70 -3.75
N ARG A 506 -13.51 31.32 -5.00
CA ARG A 506 -14.28 31.82 -6.17
C ARG A 506 -15.61 31.10 -6.41
N ALA A 507 -15.78 29.88 -5.91
CA ALA A 507 -17.01 29.10 -6.13
C ALA A 507 -18.18 29.49 -5.21
N LYS A 508 -17.99 30.39 -4.23
CA LYS A 508 -19.05 30.88 -3.31
C LYS A 508 -19.79 32.14 -3.78
N LEU A 509 -19.55 32.63 -5.00
CA LEU A 509 -20.29 33.75 -5.59
C LEU A 509 -20.91 33.33 -6.91
N ARG A 510 -21.98 32.54 -6.86
CA ARG A 510 -22.96 32.38 -7.97
C ARG A 510 -24.22 31.71 -7.43
N GLU A 511 -25.02 32.49 -6.72
CA GLU A 511 -26.46 32.25 -6.65
C GLU A 511 -27.17 33.31 -7.51
N VAL A 512 -27.91 32.78 -8.49
CA VAL A 512 -29.20 33.23 -9.02
C VAL A 512 -29.41 34.74 -9.21
N ASP A 513 -29.48 35.18 -10.47
CA ASP A 513 -30.70 35.87 -10.88
C ASP A 513 -31.03 35.63 -12.37
N SER A 514 -32.31 35.46 -12.62
CA SER A 514 -32.94 35.11 -13.89
C SER A 514 -33.71 36.31 -14.42
N SER A 515 -33.36 36.83 -15.61
CA SER A 515 -34.30 37.41 -16.59
C SER A 515 -33.59 38.23 -17.66
N GLY A 516 -34.12 38.16 -18.89
CA GLY A 516 -34.21 39.33 -19.76
C GLY A 516 -33.09 39.59 -20.77
N ALA A 517 -33.44 39.41 -22.04
CA ALA A 517 -32.73 39.82 -23.24
C ALA A 517 -32.13 41.24 -23.22
N GLY A 518 -31.00 41.46 -23.93
CA GLY A 518 -30.55 42.82 -24.23
C GLY A 518 -29.20 42.92 -24.92
N LYS A 519 -29.20 43.52 -26.11
CA LYS A 519 -28.10 43.80 -27.04
C LYS A 519 -26.84 44.43 -26.43
N VAL A 520 -25.71 44.05 -27.03
CA VAL A 520 -24.38 44.70 -26.90
C VAL A 520 -24.43 46.14 -27.43
N THR A 521 -24.01 47.10 -26.62
CA THR A 521 -23.47 48.39 -27.07
C THR A 521 -22.29 48.80 -26.19
N ALA A 522 -21.23 49.27 -26.83
CA ALA A 522 -19.97 49.72 -26.24
C ALA A 522 -20.06 51.19 -25.83
N ILE A 523 -19.49 51.57 -24.68
CA ILE A 523 -19.00 52.93 -24.40
C ILE A 523 -17.74 52.86 -23.54
N GLN A 524 -16.79 53.72 -23.91
CA GLN A 524 -15.47 54.01 -23.36
C GLN A 524 -15.56 54.87 -22.08
N ASP A 525 -14.66 54.68 -21.11
CA ASP A 525 -13.63 55.68 -20.72
C ASP A 525 -12.92 55.35 -19.39
N PHE A 526 -11.65 55.78 -19.37
CA PHE A 526 -10.49 55.47 -18.50
C PHE A 526 -10.40 56.39 -17.24
N PRO A 527 -9.47 56.22 -16.24
CA PRO A 527 -8.03 56.40 -16.44
C PRO A 527 -7.02 55.55 -15.61
N ALA A 528 -5.76 55.74 -16.02
CA ALA A 528 -4.53 54.97 -15.89
C ALA A 528 -3.68 55.15 -14.59
N LEU A 529 -2.49 54.51 -14.62
CA LEU A 529 -1.24 54.64 -13.84
C LEU A 529 -1.02 53.54 -12.76
N VAL A 530 0.11 52.80 -12.66
CA VAL A 530 1.47 52.81 -13.25
C VAL A 530 2.08 51.40 -13.21
N VAL A 531 2.85 51.07 -14.24
CA VAL A 531 3.77 49.93 -14.33
C VAL A 531 5.15 50.36 -13.82
N ALA A 532 5.80 49.56 -12.97
CA ALA A 532 7.25 49.55 -12.83
C ALA A 532 7.75 48.10 -12.90
N GLN A 533 8.81 47.92 -13.67
CA GLN A 533 9.31 46.69 -14.24
C GLN A 533 10.77 46.47 -13.77
N GLN A 534 11.24 45.23 -13.90
CA GLN A 534 12.66 44.77 -13.94
C GLN A 534 13.36 44.54 -12.59
N GLY A 535 14.19 43.51 -12.41
CA GLY A 535 14.66 42.46 -13.31
C GLY A 535 16.00 41.87 -12.86
N ALA A 536 16.14 40.55 -13.06
CA ALA A 536 17.35 39.82 -13.43
C ALA A 536 18.50 39.51 -12.43
N ALA A 537 18.89 38.23 -12.53
CA ALA A 537 20.25 37.68 -12.54
C ALA A 537 20.96 37.37 -11.20
N CYS A 538 20.91 36.08 -10.85
CA CYS A 538 21.81 35.41 -9.93
C CYS A 538 23.01 34.85 -10.72
N ARG A 539 24.24 35.28 -10.38
CA ARG A 539 25.50 34.57 -10.69
C ARG A 539 26.42 34.59 -9.46
N ARG A 540 26.74 33.37 -9.00
CA ARG A 540 27.92 32.86 -8.29
C ARG A 540 28.81 33.83 -7.49
N LEU A 541 29.17 33.44 -6.26
CA LEU A 541 30.55 33.06 -5.93
C LEU A 541 30.66 32.37 -4.56
N GLN A 542 31.50 31.34 -4.53
CA GLN A 542 32.00 30.59 -3.38
C GLN A 542 33.27 31.25 -2.81
N ALA A 543 33.45 31.05 -1.50
CA ALA A 543 34.70 30.68 -0.80
C ALA A 543 35.80 31.72 -0.44
N CYS A 544 36.18 31.58 0.84
CA CYS A 544 37.50 31.70 1.48
C CYS A 544 38.07 33.06 1.95
N SER A 545 38.24 33.12 3.29
CA SER A 545 39.23 33.80 4.17
C SER A 545 40.60 34.13 3.54
N PRO A 546 41.48 35.01 4.13
CA PRO A 546 41.69 35.21 5.59
C PRO A 546 42.10 36.63 6.08
N GLY A 547 42.19 36.80 7.41
CA GLY A 547 43.28 37.58 8.02
C GLY A 547 42.95 38.82 8.87
N ASN A 548 43.16 38.68 10.18
CA ASN A 548 43.76 39.65 11.13
C ASN A 548 43.25 41.12 11.21
N SER A 549 42.65 41.48 12.35
CA SER A 549 43.34 42.14 13.48
C SER A 549 42.49 43.20 14.24
N LYS A 550 42.50 43.04 15.57
CA LYS A 550 42.53 44.04 16.66
C LYS A 550 41.34 45.00 16.94
N HIS A 551 41.07 45.05 18.26
CA HIS A 551 40.47 46.12 19.09
C HIS A 551 38.95 46.37 18.94
N ARG A 552 38.16 46.70 19.97
CA ARG A 552 38.24 46.78 21.45
C ARG A 552 36.79 47.12 21.89
N HIS A 553 36.37 46.64 23.06
CA HIS A 553 35.20 47.11 23.86
C HIS A 553 33.80 46.96 23.21
N GLY A 554 32.73 46.57 23.88
CA GLY A 554 32.44 46.28 25.28
C GLY A 554 30.91 46.40 25.45
N LEU A 555 30.33 45.59 26.37
CA LEU A 555 28.96 45.70 26.93
C LEU A 555 27.80 45.50 25.91
N GLY A 556 26.72 44.77 26.15
CA GLY A 556 26.19 44.10 27.33
C GLY A 556 24.69 43.84 27.09
N VAL A 557 24.18 42.76 27.70
CA VAL A 557 22.79 42.57 28.15
C VAL A 557 21.68 42.26 27.12
N ALA A 558 21.30 40.98 27.14
CA ALA A 558 19.94 40.40 27.23
C ALA A 558 18.71 41.20 26.74
N ALA A 559 17.98 40.60 25.79
CA ALA A 559 16.65 40.01 26.01
C ALA A 559 16.36 39.00 24.89
#